data_AF-A0A2N0ZKA1-F1
#
_entry.id   AF-A0A2N0ZKA1-F1
#
_cell.length_a   1.000
_cell.length_b   1.000
_cell.length_c   1.000
_cell.angle_alpha   90.00
_cell.angle_beta   90.00
_cell.angle_gamma   90.00
#
_symmetry.space_group_name_H-M   'P 1'
#
loop_
_entity.id
_entity.type
_entity.pdbx_description
1 polymer ?
#
loop_
_entity_poly.entity_id
_entity_poly.type
_entity_poly.pdbx_seq_one_letter_code
_entity_poly.pdbx_strand_id
1 'polypeptide(L)'
;MNSRPRNSYILAGVGITSVLLLANKSNREKLQSITTKIKDYMPFNKKKYEVMEKAGHPMPQDTEDNKMVSEGALYSVNYFNEKEQQ
;
A
#
# COMPACT_ATOMS: atom_id res chain seq x y z
N MET A 1 12.96 -1.08 46.57
CA MET A 1 12.46 0.24 46.17
C MET A 1 11.20 0.02 45.33
N ASN A 2 10.01 0.37 45.85
CA ASN A 2 8.72 0.11 45.21
C ASN A 2 8.47 1.13 44.09
N SER A 3 8.58 0.71 42.82
CA SER A 3 8.31 1.54 41.64
C SER A 3 6.80 1.70 41.43
N ARG A 4 6.19 2.68 42.10
CA ARG A 4 4.82 3.13 41.79
C ARG A 4 4.74 3.50 40.29
N PRO A 5 3.76 2.99 39.53
CA PRO A 5 3.73 3.18 38.09
C PRO A 5 3.24 4.60 37.75
N ARG A 6 4.14 5.58 37.76
CA ARG A 6 3.88 6.93 37.24
C ARG A 6 3.37 6.91 35.78
N ASN A 7 3.68 5.84 35.06
CA ASN A 7 3.27 5.61 33.68
C ASN A 7 1.78 5.24 33.53
N SER A 8 1.13 4.72 34.57
CA SER A 8 -0.29 4.32 34.50
C SER A 8 -1.23 5.52 34.38
N TYR A 9 -0.92 6.62 35.05
CA TYR A 9 -1.71 7.86 34.95
C TYR A 9 -1.56 8.54 33.58
N ILE A 10 -0.36 8.47 32.99
CA ILE A 10 -0.12 8.98 31.64
C ILE A 10 -0.92 8.16 30.62
N LEU A 11 -0.90 6.83 30.72
CA LEU A 11 -1.66 5.95 29.84
C LEU A 11 -3.18 6.18 29.97
N ALA A 12 -3.68 6.34 31.19
CA ALA A 12 -5.08 6.66 31.44
C ALA A 12 -5.48 8.03 30.86
N GLY A 13 -4.63 9.05 31.02
CA GLY A 13 -4.87 10.39 30.48
C GLY A 13 -4.91 10.41 28.94
N VAL A 14 -4.00 9.69 28.28
CA VAL A 14 -3.99 9.54 26.81
C VAL A 14 -5.22 8.77 26.31
N GLY A 15 -5.63 7.72 27.02
CA GLY A 15 -6.83 6.94 26.67
C GLY A 15 -8.10 7.78 26.70
N ILE A 16 -8.36 8.50 27.80
CA ILE A 16 -9.59 9.30 27.97
C ILE A 16 -9.70 10.43 26.94
N THR A 17 -8.60 11.15 26.72
CA THR A 17 -8.58 12.27 25.76
C THR A 17 -8.79 11.81 24.32
N SER A 18 -8.24 10.65 23.93
CA SER A 18 -8.47 10.07 22.61
C SER A 18 -9.95 9.73 22.38
N VAL A 19 -10.61 9.09 23.34
CA VAL A 19 -12.04 8.75 23.25
C VAL A 19 -12.91 10.00 23.13
N LEU A 20 -12.65 11.04 23.93
CA LEU A 20 -13.41 12.30 23.85
C LEU A 20 -13.20 13.03 22.52
N LEU A 21 -11.98 13.02 21.98
CA LEU A 21 -11.70 13.58 20.66
C LEU A 21 -12.39 12.80 19.55
N LEU A 22 -12.46 11.47 19.63
CA LEU A 22 -13.13 10.60 18.66
C LEU A 22 -14.67 10.62 18.79
N ALA A 23 -15.21 10.92 19.98
CA ALA A 23 -16.66 10.98 20.21
C ALA A 23 -17.32 12.16 19.46
N ASN A 24 -16.62 13.27 19.29
CA ASN A 24 -17.15 14.45 18.60
C ASN A 24 -16.92 14.37 17.08
N LYS A 25 -17.99 14.46 16.29
CA LYS A 25 -17.96 14.37 14.82
C LYS A 25 -17.10 15.45 14.16
N SER A 26 -17.14 16.68 14.66
CA SER A 26 -16.33 17.80 14.13
C SER A 26 -14.82 17.58 14.34
N ASN A 27 -14.45 16.96 15.46
CA ASN A 27 -13.06 16.65 15.76
C ASN A 27 -12.50 15.56 14.83
N ARG A 28 -13.33 14.67 14.29
CA ARG A 28 -12.91 13.63 13.34
C ARG A 28 -12.40 14.22 12.03
N GLU A 29 -13.08 15.21 11.48
CA GLU A 29 -12.67 15.89 10.24
C GLU A 29 -11.35 16.63 10.45
N LYS A 30 -11.21 17.32 11.58
CA LYS A 30 -9.95 17.97 11.96
C LYS A 30 -8.82 16.96 12.13
N LEU A 31 -9.06 15.83 12.78
CA LEU A 31 -8.09 14.73 12.91
C LEU A 31 -7.69 14.16 11.55
N GLN A 32 -8.64 13.91 10.64
CA GLN A 32 -8.34 13.45 9.28
C GLN A 32 -7.46 14.46 8.51
N SER A 33 -7.73 15.75 8.65
CA SER A 33 -6.90 16.77 7.99
C SER A 33 -5.46 16.80 8.54
N ILE A 34 -5.30 16.62 9.85
CA ILE A 34 -4.00 16.60 10.51
C ILE A 34 -3.23 15.33 10.15
N THR A 35 -3.89 14.16 10.16
CA THR A 35 -3.25 12.90 9.80
C THR A 35 -2.83 12.88 8.32
N THR A 36 -3.64 13.47 7.44
CA THR A 36 -3.28 13.62 6.03
C THR A 36 -2.05 14.50 5.86
N LYS A 37 -2.00 15.67 6.53
CA LYS A 37 -0.81 16.53 6.51
C LYS A 37 0.44 15.82 7.04
N ILE A 38 0.33 15.11 8.16
CA ILE A 38 1.46 14.35 8.73
C ILE A 38 1.91 13.25 7.76
N LYS A 39 0.98 12.59 7.08
CA LYS A 39 1.28 11.57 6.07
C LYS A 39 2.02 12.16 4.86
N ASP A 40 1.81 13.44 4.54
CA ASP A 40 2.53 14.11 3.45
C ASP A 40 3.97 14.49 3.86
N TYR A 41 4.20 14.79 5.15
CA TYR A 41 5.54 15.04 5.69
C TYR A 41 6.32 13.78 6.05
N MET A 42 5.63 12.67 6.27
CA MET A 42 6.27 11.38 6.54
C MET A 42 6.46 10.63 5.22
N PRO A 43 7.71 10.37 4.79
CA PRO A 43 7.99 9.57 3.60
C PRO A 43 7.70 8.10 3.92
N PHE A 44 6.42 7.75 4.05
CA PHE A 44 6.02 6.38 3.83
C PHE A 44 6.31 6.12 2.36
N ASN A 45 7.30 5.27 2.08
CA ASN A 45 7.69 4.80 0.76
C ASN A 45 6.44 4.35 0.00
N LYS A 46 5.76 5.31 -0.65
CA LYS A 46 4.88 5.01 -1.76
C LYS A 46 5.87 4.46 -2.77
N LYS A 47 5.93 3.13 -2.88
CA LYS A 47 6.54 2.48 -4.05
C LYS A 47 5.90 3.20 -5.22
N LYS A 48 6.62 4.16 -5.80
CA LYS A 48 6.23 4.76 -7.06
C LYS A 48 6.12 3.55 -7.95
N TYR A 49 4.92 3.29 -8.43
CA TYR A 49 4.72 2.21 -9.38
C TYR A 49 5.67 2.52 -10.55
N GLU A 50 6.78 1.79 -10.64
CA GLU A 50 7.82 1.86 -11.68
C GLU A 50 7.27 1.48 -13.07
N VAL A 51 5.95 1.39 -13.20
CA VAL A 51 5.24 1.05 -14.43
C VAL A 51 5.57 2.04 -15.55
N MET A 52 5.79 3.33 -15.23
CA MET A 52 6.23 4.31 -16.24
C MET A 52 7.72 4.22 -16.57
N GLU A 53 8.57 3.77 -15.66
CA GLU A 53 10.02 3.70 -15.88
C GLU A 53 10.40 2.49 -16.73
N LYS A 54 9.65 1.38 -16.60
CA LYS A 54 9.78 0.18 -17.45
C LYS A 54 9.15 0.35 -18.84
N ALA A 55 8.30 1.37 -19.06
CA ALA A 55 7.65 1.60 -20.35
C ALA A 55 8.66 2.10 -21.39
N GLY A 56 9.06 1.23 -22.32
CA GLY A 56 9.95 1.57 -23.44
C GLY A 56 11.43 1.19 -23.26
N HIS A 57 11.82 0.65 -22.10
CA HIS A 57 13.14 0.10 -21.86
C HIS A 57 13.05 -1.35 -21.38
N PRO A 58 12.75 -2.30 -22.30
CA PRO A 58 12.75 -3.72 -21.95
C PRO A 58 14.17 -4.10 -21.52
N MET A 59 14.30 -4.60 -20.28
CA MET A 59 15.58 -5.04 -19.77
C MET A 59 15.78 -6.50 -20.19
N PRO A 60 16.78 -6.83 -21.02
CA PRO A 60 16.95 -8.18 -21.56
C PRO A 60 17.29 -9.25 -20.50
N GLN A 61 17.62 -8.82 -19.28
CA GLN A 61 17.91 -9.69 -18.13
C GLN A 61 16.68 -9.92 -17.23
N ASP A 62 15.56 -9.26 -17.50
CA ASP A 62 14.32 -9.45 -16.75
C ASP A 62 13.58 -10.70 -17.23
N THR A 63 13.54 -11.71 -16.38
CA THR A 63 12.86 -12.99 -16.67
C THR A 63 11.34 -12.83 -16.82
N GLU A 64 10.73 -11.80 -16.23
CA GLU A 64 9.29 -11.55 -16.38
C GLU A 64 8.96 -11.07 -17.80
N ASP A 65 9.84 -10.28 -18.43
CA ASP A 65 9.65 -9.82 -19.82
C ASP A 65 9.69 -11.00 -20.80
N ASN A 66 10.56 -11.99 -20.54
CA ASN A 66 10.66 -13.21 -21.34
C ASN A 66 9.39 -14.07 -21.25
N LYS A 67 8.71 -14.04 -20.11
CA LYS A 67 7.47 -14.81 -19.89
C LYS A 67 6.34 -14.32 -20.80
N MET A 68 6.14 -13.01 -20.95
CA MET A 68 5.11 -12.45 -21.84
C MET A 68 5.28 -12.87 -23.30
N VAL A 69 6.52 -12.96 -23.79
CA VAL A 69 6.79 -13.40 -25.17
C VAL A 69 6.45 -14.88 -25.35
N SER A 70 6.82 -15.71 -24.36
CA SER A 70 6.53 -17.15 -24.39
C SER A 70 5.03 -17.46 -24.38
N GLU A 71 4.24 -16.67 -23.64
CA GLU A 71 2.78 -16.80 -23.58
C GLU A 71 2.12 -16.45 -24.92
N GLY A 72 2.58 -15.37 -25.58
CA GLY A 72 2.09 -14.98 -26.90
C GLY A 72 2.39 -16.01 -28.00
N ALA A 73 3.57 -16.64 -27.96
CA ALA A 73 3.97 -17.63 -28.97
C ALA A 73 3.10 -18.90 -28.93
N LEU A 74 2.66 -19.33 -27.75
CA LEU A 74 1.82 -20.52 -27.58
C LEU A 74 0.32 -20.24 -27.82
N TYR A 75 -0.11 -18.97 -27.70
CA TYR A 75 -1.52 -18.60 -27.84
C TYR A 75 -2.10 -18.97 -29.21
N SER A 76 -1.38 -18.71 -30.30
CA SER A 76 -1.88 -19.00 -31.66
C SER A 76 -2.09 -20.50 -31.90
N VAL A 77 -1.20 -21.34 -31.37
CA VAL A 77 -1.31 -22.81 -31.49
C VAL A 77 -2.48 -23.33 -30.66
N ASN A 78 -2.61 -22.87 -29.42
CA ASN A 78 -3.72 -23.27 -28.55
C ASN A 78 -5.07 -22.82 -29.12
N TYR A 79 -5.17 -21.59 -29.62
CA TYR A 79 -6.39 -21.09 -30.26
C TYR A 79 -6.79 -21.92 -31.48
N PHE A 80 -5.82 -22.26 -32.35
CA PHE A 80 -6.09 -23.12 -33.50
C PHE A 80 -6.56 -24.51 -33.08
N ASN A 81 -5.88 -25.16 -32.14
CA ASN A 81 -6.26 -26.48 -31.64
C ASN A 81 -7.66 -26.48 -31.00
N GLU A 82 -8.03 -25.42 -30.28
CA GLU A 82 -9.37 -25.29 -29.69
C GLU A 82 -10.48 -25.02 -30.70
N LYS A 83 -10.19 -24.35 -31.83
CA LYS A 83 -11.20 -23.91 -32.79
C LYS A 83 -11.35 -24.81 -34.01
N GLU A 84 -10.26 -25.42 -34.46
CA GLU A 84 -10.20 -26.15 -35.74
C GLU A 84 -9.92 -27.65 -35.56
N GLN A 85 -9.49 -28.10 -34.37
CA GLN A 85 -9.28 -29.53 -34.06
C GLN A 85 -10.34 -30.13 -33.10
N GLN A 86 -11.48 -29.45 -32.90
CA GLN A 86 -12.66 -30.01 -32.22
C GLN A 86 -13.64 -30.68 -33.20
#